data_AF-A0A1Y4J953-F1
#
_entry.id   AF-A0A1Y4J953-F1
#
_cell.length_a   1.000
_cell.length_b   1.000
_cell.length_c   1.000
_cell.angle_alpha   90.00
_cell.angle_beta   90.00
_cell.angle_gamma   90.00
#
_symmetry.space_group_name_H-M   'P 1'
#
loop_
_entity.id
_entity.type
_entity.pdbx_description
1 polymer ?
#
loop_
_entity_poly.entity_id
_entity_poly.type
_entity_poly.pdbx_seq_one_letter_code
_entity_poly.pdbx_strand_id
1 'polypeptide(L)'
;MTCMKKLTALLVSAALALSLLAGCGGSKALSQVIADLLSGQYNNVTVEVDPALTAALKKAAAAGDTQEEVLAALVENLSLSGGSITFNNLGDGQQGQHGVTLTFQPGSDPEAAARSAFTEWNRVFSSLPDDGSYRAHVSMIEAEGGYYIAVDVEVLKAGSHDKDEPDDNDEDEDDEPAPSKDPYTKVDDQNYTINTSEGLQKLVEDLNWPKANTILSVNITLNCDVTLDDTWIPIGTEQNPYTGTFDGQEHTIDGLNVSGNYEYAGLFGYIQGGTVKNLTLNSPKVTSTYEDDSGDGIGTPISPGCIGGVAGFNDGFIENCHVEGGSVHSTISACNAGGVVGQNGGDVTGCYTTCSVILKDKDDNFAGGVVGWNNGGSVTACCSTSSVSGYNAGGVVGSNSGTVTACYHANGSVSGNRAGGVVGYNLTFSFGGTVFGGTVTACYWSGTGPTCGIGWPESDINATKVDGSTVEWTESVGETLSAMDAMNEALKGGDWQYLDNTASGNPPLTLKKTG
;
A
#
# COMPACT_ATOMS: atom_id res chain seq x y z
N MET A 1 -7.18 7.39 26.23
CA MET A 1 -6.06 8.29 26.63
C MET A 1 -4.76 7.57 27.03
N THR A 2 -4.75 6.25 27.22
CA THR A 2 -3.57 5.47 27.61
C THR A 2 -2.71 5.01 26.43
N CYS A 3 -3.30 4.91 25.22
CA CYS A 3 -2.62 4.47 23.99
C CYS A 3 -1.67 5.54 23.43
N MET A 4 -2.10 6.82 23.34
CA MET A 4 -1.24 7.92 22.91
C MET A 4 -0.01 8.12 23.81
N LYS A 5 -0.14 7.98 25.13
CA LYS A 5 1.00 8.13 26.07
C LYS A 5 2.09 7.06 25.85
N LYS A 6 1.73 5.86 25.37
CA LYS A 6 2.70 4.81 25.03
C LYS A 6 3.45 5.15 23.74
N LEU A 7 2.76 5.63 22.70
CA LEU A 7 3.36 6.01 21.42
C LEU A 7 4.28 7.24 21.54
N THR A 8 3.88 8.26 22.32
CA THR A 8 4.74 9.44 22.55
C THR A 8 5.94 9.12 23.45
N ALA A 9 5.77 8.24 24.45
CA ALA A 9 6.90 7.73 25.24
C ALA A 9 7.84 6.88 24.38
N LEU A 10 7.33 6.16 23.38
CA LEU A 10 8.10 5.32 22.45
C LEU A 10 8.97 6.16 21.50
N LEU A 11 8.40 7.22 20.88
CA LEU A 11 9.15 8.12 20.00
C LEU A 11 10.23 8.90 20.74
N VAL A 12 9.95 9.30 21.99
CA VAL A 12 10.93 9.96 22.87
C VAL A 12 12.01 8.98 23.34
N SER A 13 11.67 7.70 23.59
CA SER A 13 12.65 6.67 23.99
C SER A 13 13.54 6.22 22.83
N ALA A 14 12.98 6.11 21.61
CA ALA A 14 13.75 5.89 20.39
C ALA A 14 14.69 7.07 20.15
N ALA A 15 14.22 8.32 20.21
CA ALA A 15 15.08 9.49 20.08
C ALA A 15 16.19 9.57 21.16
N LEU A 16 15.91 9.16 22.41
CA LEU A 16 16.89 9.13 23.51
C LEU A 16 17.95 8.03 23.32
N ALA A 17 17.55 6.85 22.82
CA ALA A 17 18.46 5.77 22.43
C ALA A 17 19.31 6.13 21.19
N LEU A 18 18.74 6.91 20.25
CA LEU A 18 19.45 7.42 19.08
C LEU A 18 20.48 8.51 19.42
N SER A 19 20.26 9.31 20.48
CA SER A 19 21.25 10.30 20.94
C SER A 19 22.56 9.69 21.47
N LEU A 20 22.53 8.41 21.88
CA LEU A 20 23.69 7.65 22.34
C LEU A 20 24.53 7.05 21.19
N LEU A 21 24.01 7.03 19.96
CA LEU A 21 24.72 6.55 18.77
C LEU A 21 25.55 7.64 18.09
N ALA A 22 25.19 8.92 18.25
CA ALA A 22 25.93 10.05 17.71
C ALA A 22 27.08 10.57 18.61
N GLY A 23 27.29 9.99 19.79
CA GLY A 23 28.36 10.42 20.69
C GLY A 23 28.67 9.44 21.81
N CYS A 24 29.94 9.02 21.89
CA CYS A 24 30.55 8.15 22.90
C CYS A 24 30.29 6.62 22.81
N GLY A 25 31.15 5.92 22.04
CA GLY A 25 31.98 4.82 22.56
C GLY A 25 31.35 3.65 23.34
N GLY A 26 30.07 3.32 23.14
CA GLY A 26 29.41 2.16 23.75
C GLY A 26 29.26 1.00 22.77
N SER A 27 29.95 -0.11 23.02
CA SER A 27 30.05 -1.31 22.17
C SER A 27 28.78 -2.20 22.16
N LYS A 28 27.61 -1.66 21.80
CA LYS A 28 26.41 -2.48 21.57
C LYS A 28 26.26 -2.82 20.08
N ALA A 29 26.07 -4.10 19.76
CA ALA A 29 25.78 -4.54 18.40
C ALA A 29 24.40 -4.01 17.95
N LEU A 30 24.24 -3.66 16.68
CA LEU A 30 22.98 -3.10 16.14
C LEU A 30 21.78 -4.05 16.32
N SER A 31 21.99 -5.37 16.29
CA SER A 31 20.97 -6.36 16.65
C SER A 31 20.46 -6.20 18.10
N GLN A 32 21.32 -5.78 19.03
CA GLN A 32 20.94 -5.51 20.41
C GLN A 32 20.08 -4.25 20.51
N VAL A 33 20.29 -3.25 19.64
CA VAL A 33 19.45 -2.05 19.59
C VAL A 33 18.03 -2.41 19.13
N ILE A 34 17.91 -3.29 18.14
CA ILE A 34 16.62 -3.80 17.65
C ILE A 34 15.90 -4.61 18.73
N ALA A 35 16.61 -5.50 19.42
CA ALA A 35 16.04 -6.27 20.53
C ALA A 35 15.61 -5.36 21.69
N ASP A 36 16.42 -4.37 22.07
CA ASP A 36 16.10 -3.41 23.14
C ASP A 36 14.86 -2.55 22.76
N LEU A 37 14.67 -2.23 21.48
CA LEU A 37 13.49 -1.49 20.98
C LEU A 37 12.21 -2.32 21.07
N LEU A 38 12.27 -3.60 20.73
CA LEU A 38 11.11 -4.51 20.71
C LEU A 38 10.79 -5.10 22.09
N SER A 39 11.79 -5.17 22.97
CA SER A 39 11.64 -5.74 24.32
C SER A 39 10.60 -4.97 25.14
N GLY A 40 9.60 -5.70 25.65
CA GLY A 40 8.55 -5.13 26.50
C GLY A 40 7.47 -4.32 25.78
N GLN A 41 7.48 -4.28 24.44
CA GLN A 41 6.37 -3.70 23.66
C GLN A 41 5.14 -4.61 23.64
N TYR A 42 5.36 -5.92 23.58
CA TYR A 42 4.32 -6.94 23.49
C TYR A 42 4.38 -7.82 24.73
N ASN A 43 3.25 -8.04 25.39
CA ASN A 43 3.20 -8.85 26.61
C ASN A 43 3.44 -10.34 26.34
N ASN A 44 3.16 -10.79 25.12
CA ASN A 44 3.18 -12.16 24.64
C ASN A 44 4.41 -12.49 23.77
N VAL A 45 5.24 -11.51 23.39
CA VAL A 45 6.44 -11.71 22.56
C VAL A 45 7.69 -11.33 23.35
N THR A 46 8.60 -12.29 23.54
CA THR A 46 9.93 -12.04 24.08
C THR A 46 10.91 -11.87 22.93
N VAL A 47 11.66 -10.77 22.88
CA VAL A 47 12.65 -10.50 21.82
C VAL A 47 14.06 -10.54 22.39
N GLU A 48 14.92 -11.35 21.77
CA GLU A 48 16.30 -11.58 22.18
C GLU A 48 17.25 -11.58 20.97
N VAL A 49 18.54 -11.34 21.22
CA VAL A 49 19.57 -11.50 20.18
C VAL A 49 20.11 -12.92 20.26
N ASP A 50 20.05 -13.65 19.16
CA ASP A 50 20.61 -15.00 19.05
C ASP A 50 21.91 -15.01 18.20
N PRO A 51 23.05 -15.37 18.81
CA PRO A 51 24.30 -15.59 18.08
C PRO A 51 24.21 -16.67 17.00
N ALA A 52 23.35 -17.69 17.17
CA ALA A 52 23.16 -18.75 16.18
C ALA A 52 22.47 -18.23 14.92
N LEU A 53 21.41 -17.43 15.08
CA LEU A 53 20.76 -16.73 13.96
C LEU A 53 21.74 -15.83 13.21
N THR A 54 22.61 -15.13 13.95
CA THR A 54 23.64 -14.27 13.34
C THR A 54 24.66 -15.07 12.53
N ALA A 55 25.09 -16.23 13.03
CA ALA A 55 26.00 -17.10 12.29
C ALA A 55 25.33 -17.70 11.04
N ALA A 56 24.07 -18.11 11.15
CA ALA A 56 23.29 -18.63 10.03
C ALA A 56 23.08 -17.58 8.94
N LEU A 57 22.76 -16.34 9.32
CA LEU A 57 22.57 -15.22 8.40
C LEU A 57 23.85 -14.86 7.64
N LYS A 58 25.00 -14.82 8.32
CA LYS A 58 26.30 -14.61 7.64
C LYS A 58 26.62 -15.69 6.63
N LYS A 59 26.33 -16.94 6.98
CA LYS A 59 26.56 -18.08 6.08
C LYS A 59 25.62 -18.05 4.88
N ALA A 60 24.35 -17.68 5.09
CA ALA A 60 23.35 -17.56 4.05
C ALA A 60 23.66 -16.42 3.06
N ALA A 61 24.00 -15.23 3.58
CA ALA A 61 24.35 -14.07 2.75
C ALA A 61 25.64 -14.27 1.92
N ALA A 62 26.51 -15.20 2.32
CA ALA A 62 27.69 -15.57 1.55
C ALA A 62 27.41 -16.61 0.44
N ALA A 63 26.21 -17.20 0.41
CA ALA A 63 25.85 -18.30 -0.47
C ALA A 63 24.76 -17.94 -1.50
N GLY A 64 23.94 -16.91 -1.25
CA GLY A 64 22.87 -16.45 -2.14
C GLY A 64 23.15 -15.07 -2.72
N ASP A 65 22.74 -14.85 -3.97
CA ASP A 65 22.88 -13.58 -4.68
C ASP A 65 21.59 -12.74 -4.59
N THR A 66 20.45 -13.39 -4.31
CA THR A 66 19.14 -12.75 -4.15
C THR A 66 18.58 -12.93 -2.73
N GLN A 67 17.69 -12.03 -2.31
CA GLN A 67 17.05 -12.11 -0.98
C GLN A 67 16.29 -13.43 -0.76
N GLU A 68 15.67 -13.99 -1.80
CA GLU A 68 14.96 -15.26 -1.76
C GLU A 68 15.91 -16.44 -1.52
N GLU A 69 17.07 -16.46 -2.21
CA GLU A 69 18.12 -17.46 -2.00
C GLU A 69 18.75 -17.36 -0.62
N VAL A 70 18.99 -16.13 -0.13
CA VAL A 70 19.52 -15.89 1.21
C VAL A 70 18.52 -16.32 2.28
N LEU A 71 17.22 -16.07 2.10
CA LEU A 71 16.18 -16.53 3.02
C LEU A 71 16.09 -18.07 3.03
N ALA A 72 16.10 -18.70 1.86
CA ALA A 72 16.08 -20.16 1.76
C ALA A 72 17.30 -20.80 2.46
N ALA A 73 18.50 -20.27 2.20
CA ALA A 73 19.73 -20.72 2.83
C ALA A 73 19.76 -20.44 4.34
N LEU A 74 19.16 -19.33 4.79
CA LEU A 74 19.03 -18.99 6.20
C LEU A 74 18.17 -20.02 6.93
N VAL A 75 16.99 -20.34 6.40
CA VAL A 75 16.07 -21.34 6.97
C VAL A 75 16.75 -22.72 7.03
N GLU A 76 17.49 -23.12 5.99
CA GLU A 76 18.25 -24.38 5.99
C GLU A 76 19.35 -24.38 7.07
N ASN A 77 20.11 -23.28 7.20
CA ASN A 77 21.19 -23.17 8.17
C ASN A 77 20.72 -23.17 9.62
N LEU A 78 19.49 -22.74 9.90
CA LEU A 78 18.92 -22.68 11.24
C LEU A 78 18.51 -24.05 11.79
N SER A 79 18.33 -25.07 10.94
CA SER A 79 17.96 -26.44 11.38
C SER A 79 16.77 -26.47 12.36
N LEU A 80 15.74 -25.67 12.07
CA LEU A 80 14.61 -25.40 12.97
C LEU A 80 13.83 -26.68 13.32
N SER A 81 13.69 -26.95 14.62
CA SER A 81 12.96 -28.12 15.14
C SER A 81 11.49 -27.77 15.35
N GLY A 82 10.59 -28.36 14.54
CA GLY A 82 9.14 -28.15 14.68
C GLY A 82 8.43 -27.67 13.40
N GLY A 83 9.19 -27.47 12.32
CA GLY A 83 8.66 -27.05 11.02
C GLY A 83 8.66 -25.54 10.84
N SER A 84 8.58 -25.09 9.58
CA SER A 84 8.53 -23.68 9.21
C SER A 84 7.10 -23.25 8.87
N ILE A 85 6.70 -22.10 9.40
CA ILE A 85 5.49 -21.36 9.04
C ILE A 85 5.88 -20.03 8.41
N THR A 86 4.98 -19.43 7.65
CA THR A 86 5.23 -18.09 7.14
C THR A 86 5.20 -17.10 8.30
N PHE A 87 6.17 -16.18 8.34
CA PHE A 87 6.26 -15.16 9.40
C PHE A 87 4.95 -14.37 9.59
N ASN A 88 4.20 -14.13 8.51
CA ASN A 88 2.90 -13.43 8.59
C ASN A 88 1.77 -14.26 9.21
N ASN A 89 1.92 -15.58 9.33
CA ASN A 89 0.91 -16.49 9.88
C ASN A 89 1.33 -17.06 11.24
N LEU A 90 2.14 -16.31 12.00
CA LEU A 90 2.59 -16.72 13.33
C LEU A 90 1.43 -16.94 14.32
N GLY A 91 0.30 -16.25 14.14
CA GLY A 91 -0.91 -16.43 14.96
C GLY A 91 -1.53 -17.83 14.85
N ASP A 92 -1.44 -18.46 13.67
CA ASP A 92 -1.99 -19.80 13.39
C ASP A 92 -0.99 -20.93 13.71
N GLY A 93 0.22 -20.56 14.13
CA GLY A 93 1.30 -21.50 14.36
C GLY A 93 1.04 -22.43 15.55
N GLN A 94 1.48 -23.68 15.41
CA GLN A 94 1.50 -24.66 16.49
C GLN A 94 2.77 -24.53 17.31
N GLN A 95 2.72 -24.98 18.57
CA GLN A 95 3.87 -24.99 19.47
C GLN A 95 5.09 -25.65 18.82
N GLY A 96 6.23 -24.95 18.82
CA GLY A 96 7.50 -25.37 18.23
C GLY A 96 7.66 -25.01 16.75
N GLN A 97 6.65 -24.44 16.09
CA GLN A 97 6.82 -23.93 14.72
C GLN A 97 7.57 -22.60 14.73
N HIS A 98 8.31 -22.37 13.64
CA HIS A 98 9.12 -21.17 13.46
C HIS A 98 8.67 -20.36 12.24
N GLY A 99 8.48 -19.06 12.43
CA GLY A 99 8.32 -18.09 11.35
C GLY A 99 9.60 -17.29 11.15
N VAL A 100 10.19 -17.36 9.96
CA VAL A 100 11.41 -16.61 9.62
C VAL A 100 11.12 -15.61 8.51
N THR A 101 11.56 -14.36 8.69
CA THR A 101 11.61 -13.37 7.59
C THR A 101 12.99 -12.75 7.48
N LEU A 102 13.28 -12.23 6.28
CA LEU A 102 14.52 -11.56 5.91
C LEU A 102 14.17 -10.32 5.10
N THR A 103 14.75 -9.19 5.48
CA THR A 103 14.63 -7.91 4.78
C THR A 103 16.03 -7.45 4.35
N PHE A 104 16.17 -6.90 3.14
CA PHE A 104 17.38 -6.22 2.69
C PHE A 104 17.13 -4.73 2.55
N GLN A 105 17.91 -3.91 3.26
CA GLN A 105 17.89 -2.46 3.12
C GLN A 105 19.11 -1.99 2.33
N PRO A 106 18.95 -1.40 1.14
CA PRO A 106 20.06 -0.81 0.40
C PRO A 106 20.58 0.46 1.08
N GLY A 107 21.89 0.69 0.99
CA GLY A 107 22.57 1.89 1.50
C GLY A 107 23.44 1.64 2.73
N SER A 108 24.07 2.71 3.23
CA SER A 108 25.02 2.66 4.35
C SER A 108 24.44 3.16 5.67
N ASP A 109 23.12 3.40 5.73
CA ASP A 109 22.45 3.87 6.95
C ASP A 109 21.84 2.69 7.74
N PRO A 110 22.51 2.22 8.81
CA PRO A 110 21.99 1.13 9.63
C PRO A 110 20.72 1.51 10.40
N GLU A 111 20.43 2.80 10.56
CA GLU A 111 19.22 3.27 11.24
C GLU A 111 18.00 3.16 10.32
N ALA A 112 18.14 3.51 9.05
CA ALA A 112 17.11 3.28 8.04
C ALA A 112 16.77 1.79 7.91
N ALA A 113 17.79 0.93 7.96
CA ALA A 113 17.65 -0.52 7.94
C ALA A 113 16.85 -1.05 9.14
N ALA A 114 17.19 -0.60 10.35
CA ALA A 114 16.48 -1.00 11.57
C ALA A 114 15.02 -0.51 11.58
N ARG A 115 14.75 0.71 11.12
CA ARG A 115 13.38 1.25 11.02
C ARG A 115 12.53 0.45 10.03
N SER A 116 13.08 0.11 8.87
CA SER A 116 12.36 -0.66 7.85
C SER A 116 11.94 -2.05 8.38
N ALA A 117 12.86 -2.75 9.03
CA ALA A 117 12.58 -4.07 9.62
C ALA A 117 11.56 -3.98 10.76
N PHE A 118 11.66 -2.94 11.61
CA PHE A 118 10.70 -2.73 12.69
C PHE A 118 9.28 -2.51 12.18
N THR A 119 9.08 -1.72 11.12
CA THR A 119 7.75 -1.47 10.55
C THR A 119 7.08 -2.77 10.09
N GLU A 120 7.84 -3.67 9.47
CA GLU A 120 7.36 -4.97 9.00
C GLU A 120 6.95 -5.87 10.18
N TRP A 121 7.79 -5.99 11.21
CA TRP A 121 7.52 -6.88 12.34
C TRP A 121 6.50 -6.35 13.31
N ASN A 122 6.42 -5.03 13.50
CA ASN A 122 5.46 -4.40 14.38
C ASN A 122 4.03 -4.78 13.98
N ARG A 123 3.76 -4.85 12.67
CA ARG A 123 2.47 -5.32 12.16
C ARG A 123 2.16 -6.74 12.64
N VAL A 124 3.08 -7.67 12.43
CA VAL A 124 2.89 -9.09 12.76
C VAL A 124 2.80 -9.31 14.27
N PHE A 125 3.67 -8.69 15.06
CA PHE A 125 3.65 -8.83 16.52
C PHE A 125 2.42 -8.18 17.16
N SER A 126 1.92 -7.09 16.59
CA SER A 126 0.69 -6.44 17.07
C SER A 126 -0.58 -7.25 16.81
N SER A 127 -0.55 -8.19 15.87
CA SER A 127 -1.69 -9.05 15.53
C SER A 127 -1.65 -10.42 16.21
N LEU A 128 -0.66 -10.71 17.06
CA LEU A 128 -0.58 -12.00 17.76
C LEU A 128 -1.57 -12.07 18.93
N PRO A 129 -2.27 -13.20 19.15
CA PRO A 129 -3.19 -13.35 20.27
C PRO A 129 -2.52 -13.11 21.63
N ASP A 130 -3.17 -12.34 22.50
CA ASP A 130 -2.65 -11.96 23.83
C ASP A 130 -2.36 -13.16 24.74
N ASP A 131 -3.06 -14.28 24.55
CA ASP A 131 -2.91 -15.51 25.33
C ASP A 131 -1.87 -16.49 24.74
N GLY A 132 -1.34 -16.18 23.55
CA GLY A 132 -0.21 -16.86 22.93
C GLY A 132 1.12 -16.50 23.61
N SER A 133 2.17 -17.25 23.29
CA SER A 133 3.53 -16.93 23.76
C SER A 133 4.53 -17.23 22.66
N TYR A 134 5.38 -16.25 22.38
CA TYR A 134 6.30 -16.27 21.24
C TYR A 134 7.69 -15.81 21.68
N ARG A 135 8.72 -16.41 21.08
CA ARG A 135 10.11 -15.98 21.26
C ARG A 135 10.69 -15.58 19.91
N ALA A 136 11.05 -14.32 19.77
CA ALA A 136 11.68 -13.77 18.58
C ALA A 136 13.18 -13.61 18.80
N HIS A 137 13.98 -14.13 17.88
CA HIS A 137 15.41 -13.93 17.78
C HIS A 137 15.68 -12.98 16.62
N VAL A 138 16.42 -11.90 16.87
CA VAL A 138 16.73 -10.88 15.84
C VAL A 138 18.22 -10.83 15.50
N SER A 139 18.54 -10.64 14.23
CA SER A 139 19.91 -10.45 13.75
C SER A 139 20.01 -9.44 12.62
N MET A 140 21.16 -8.78 12.53
CA MET A 140 21.47 -7.84 11.47
C MET A 140 22.95 -7.95 11.08
N ILE A 141 23.22 -7.99 9.78
CA ILE A 141 24.58 -8.02 9.22
C ILE A 141 24.74 -6.98 8.09
N GLU A 142 25.95 -6.46 7.96
CA GLU A 142 26.36 -5.62 6.83
C GLU A 142 26.78 -6.51 5.65
N ALA A 143 26.32 -6.16 4.45
CA ALA A 143 26.62 -6.84 3.20
C ALA A 143 26.97 -5.81 2.11
N GLU A 144 27.41 -6.29 0.94
CA GLU A 144 27.74 -5.39 -0.17
C GLU A 144 26.49 -4.62 -0.63
N GLY A 145 26.53 -3.29 -0.47
CA GLY A 145 25.44 -2.40 -0.87
C GLY A 145 24.30 -2.23 0.14
N GLY A 146 24.34 -2.84 1.33
CA GLY A 146 23.24 -2.72 2.28
C GLY A 146 23.36 -3.55 3.56
N TYR A 147 22.23 -3.69 4.27
CA TYR A 147 22.11 -4.49 5.48
C TYR A 147 21.04 -5.58 5.31
N TYR A 148 21.38 -6.80 5.71
CA TYR A 148 20.40 -7.87 5.89
C TYR A 148 19.93 -7.89 7.35
N ILE A 149 18.60 -7.95 7.53
CA ILE A 149 17.95 -8.02 8.83
C ILE A 149 17.05 -9.24 8.84
N ALA A 150 17.22 -10.13 9.81
CA ALA A 150 16.41 -11.33 9.95
C ALA A 150 15.78 -11.41 11.33
N VAL A 151 14.59 -12.01 11.38
CA VAL A 151 13.96 -12.44 12.62
C VAL A 151 13.49 -13.88 12.45
N ASP A 152 13.71 -14.68 13.47
CA ASP A 152 13.17 -16.02 13.65
C ASP A 152 12.25 -16.01 14.87
N VAL A 153 11.02 -16.49 14.73
CA VAL A 153 10.04 -16.48 15.81
C VAL A 153 9.52 -17.87 16.06
N GLU A 154 9.82 -18.38 17.25
CA GLU A 154 9.31 -19.65 17.77
C GLU A 154 7.95 -19.42 18.45
N VAL A 155 6.97 -20.25 18.10
CA VAL A 155 5.70 -20.34 18.83
C VAL A 155 5.91 -21.20 20.07
N LEU A 156 5.99 -20.58 21.25
CA LEU A 156 6.12 -21.31 22.52
C LEU A 156 4.77 -21.85 23.00
N LYS A 157 3.69 -21.11 22.74
CA LYS A 157 2.30 -21.48 23.00
C LYS A 157 1.42 -20.83 21.94
N ALA A 158 0.64 -21.63 21.22
CA ALA A 158 -0.38 -21.10 20.31
C ALA A 158 -1.44 -20.31 21.10
N GLY A 159 -1.87 -19.19 20.56
CA GLY A 159 -2.99 -18.43 21.10
C GLY A 159 -4.33 -19.03 20.70
N SER A 160 -5.39 -18.69 21.44
CA SER A 160 -6.76 -18.97 21.03
C SER A 160 -7.29 -17.80 20.21
N HIS A 161 -7.80 -18.09 19.01
CA HIS A 161 -8.44 -17.06 18.17
C HIS A 161 -9.82 -16.64 18.70
N ASP A 162 -10.43 -17.48 19.52
CA ASP A 162 -11.69 -17.23 20.18
C ASP A 162 -11.46 -16.83 21.64
N LYS A 163 -11.89 -15.62 22.02
CA LYS A 163 -12.20 -15.34 23.42
C LYS A 163 -13.41 -16.20 23.80
N ASP A 164 -13.17 -17.38 24.34
CA ASP A 164 -14.14 -18.02 25.21
C ASP A 164 -14.30 -17.09 26.44
N GLU A 165 -15.36 -16.28 26.44
CA GLU A 165 -15.77 -15.57 27.65
C GLU A 165 -16.09 -16.60 28.74
N PRO A 166 -15.63 -16.39 29.99
CA PRO A 166 -16.03 -17.25 31.08
C PRO A 166 -17.52 -17.04 31.41
N ASP A 167 -18.31 -18.11 31.30
CA ASP A 167 -19.61 -18.26 31.95
C ASP A 167 -19.46 -17.90 33.45
N ASP A 168 -20.08 -16.81 33.89
CA ASP A 168 -21.26 -16.85 34.78
C ASP A 168 -21.50 -15.49 35.47
N ASN A 169 -22.72 -14.98 35.25
CA ASN A 169 -23.56 -14.19 36.15
C ASN A 169 -23.01 -12.85 36.69
N ASP A 170 -23.49 -11.74 36.14
CA ASP A 170 -24.44 -10.90 36.86
C ASP A 170 -25.16 -9.94 35.89
N GLU A 171 -26.44 -9.77 36.16
CA GLU A 171 -27.41 -8.92 35.46
C GLU A 171 -26.93 -7.45 35.43
N ASP A 172 -26.94 -6.82 34.25
CA ASP A 172 -27.57 -5.51 34.03
C ASP A 172 -27.45 -5.08 32.55
N GLU A 173 -28.61 -4.70 32.00
CA GLU A 173 -28.84 -4.26 30.62
C GLU A 173 -28.07 -2.97 30.28
N ASP A 174 -27.27 -3.00 29.21
CA ASP A 174 -27.08 -1.87 28.30
C ASP A 174 -26.95 -2.42 26.87
N ASP A 175 -27.96 -2.12 26.04
CA ASP A 175 -28.13 -2.49 24.63
C ASP A 175 -26.93 -2.02 23.78
N GLU A 176 -25.90 -2.85 23.61
CA GLU A 176 -25.16 -2.89 22.34
C GLU A 176 -25.72 -4.04 21.49
N PRO A 177 -26.16 -3.80 20.25
CA PRO A 177 -26.67 -4.87 19.40
C PRO A 177 -25.53 -5.85 19.12
N ALA A 178 -25.74 -7.12 19.48
CA ALA A 178 -24.82 -8.21 19.15
C ALA A 178 -24.44 -8.17 17.66
N PRO A 179 -23.18 -8.48 17.27
CA PRO A 179 -22.79 -8.55 15.88
C PRO A 179 -23.74 -9.48 15.11
N SER A 180 -24.21 -9.01 13.96
CA SER A 180 -25.16 -9.76 13.11
C SER A 180 -24.58 -11.13 12.76
N LYS A 181 -25.34 -12.20 13.03
CA LYS A 181 -24.95 -13.57 12.69
C LYS A 181 -24.93 -13.85 11.19
N ASP A 182 -25.65 -13.07 10.40
CA ASP A 182 -25.70 -13.24 8.95
C ASP A 182 -24.53 -12.48 8.30
N PRO A 183 -23.71 -13.14 7.45
CA PRO A 183 -22.52 -12.52 6.84
C PRO A 183 -22.84 -11.25 6.04
N TYR A 184 -24.01 -11.21 5.41
CA TYR A 184 -24.54 -10.03 4.76
C TYR A 184 -26.07 -9.99 4.87
N THR A 185 -26.64 -8.80 4.78
CA THR A 185 -28.08 -8.57 4.70
C THR A 185 -28.45 -8.10 3.30
N LYS A 186 -29.37 -8.82 2.66
CA LYS A 186 -30.04 -8.34 1.44
C LYS A 186 -31.15 -7.37 1.85
N VAL A 187 -30.92 -6.07 1.67
CA VAL A 187 -31.91 -5.02 1.99
C VAL A 187 -33.05 -5.05 0.96
N ASP A 188 -32.70 -5.17 -0.31
CA ASP A 188 -33.61 -5.42 -1.43
C ASP A 188 -32.85 -6.10 -2.60
N ASP A 189 -33.46 -6.18 -3.79
CA ASP A 189 -32.82 -6.82 -4.96
C ASP A 189 -31.57 -6.09 -5.48
N GLN A 190 -31.35 -4.84 -5.07
CA GLN A 190 -30.24 -4.01 -5.53
C GLN A 190 -29.29 -3.61 -4.40
N ASN A 191 -29.67 -3.70 -3.13
CA ASN A 191 -28.88 -3.20 -2.00
C ASN A 191 -28.50 -4.30 -1.00
N TYR A 192 -27.21 -4.38 -0.68
CA TYR A 192 -26.63 -5.38 0.22
C TYR A 192 -25.71 -4.71 1.25
N THR A 193 -25.77 -5.17 2.50
CA THR A 193 -24.90 -4.73 3.60
C THR A 193 -24.05 -5.89 4.09
N ILE A 194 -22.74 -5.70 4.16
CA ILE A 194 -21.78 -6.68 4.70
C ILE A 194 -21.65 -6.47 6.21
N ASN A 195 -21.85 -7.53 7.00
CA ASN A 195 -21.91 -7.45 8.46
C ASN A 195 -20.84 -8.26 9.19
N THR A 196 -20.09 -9.11 8.49
CA THR A 196 -18.98 -9.90 9.06
C THR A 196 -17.74 -9.81 8.17
N SER A 197 -16.59 -10.20 8.71
CA SER A 197 -15.30 -10.19 8.01
C SER A 197 -15.31 -10.99 6.71
N GLU A 198 -16.03 -12.10 6.66
CA GLU A 198 -16.11 -12.97 5.48
C GLU A 198 -17.29 -12.63 4.56
N GLY A 199 -18.11 -11.64 4.94
CA GLY A 199 -19.41 -11.41 4.32
C GLY A 199 -19.33 -10.96 2.86
N LEU A 200 -18.30 -10.21 2.48
CA LEU A 200 -18.09 -9.80 1.09
C LEU A 200 -17.78 -11.01 0.20
N GLN A 201 -16.86 -11.88 0.64
CA GLN A 201 -16.53 -13.12 -0.05
C GLN A 201 -17.79 -13.97 -0.23
N LYS A 202 -18.58 -14.11 0.84
CA LYS A 202 -19.82 -14.89 0.81
C LYS A 202 -20.86 -14.31 -0.15
N LEU A 203 -21.01 -12.99 -0.19
CA LEU A 203 -21.93 -12.33 -1.12
C LEU A 203 -21.54 -12.60 -2.58
N VAL A 204 -20.25 -12.47 -2.91
CA VAL A 204 -19.73 -12.70 -4.27
C VAL A 204 -19.99 -14.14 -4.72
N GLU A 205 -19.79 -15.11 -3.83
CA GLU A 205 -20.09 -16.53 -4.07
C GLU A 205 -21.59 -16.78 -4.27
N ASP A 206 -22.44 -16.23 -3.40
CA ASP A 206 -23.89 -16.45 -3.44
C ASP A 206 -24.53 -15.79 -4.67
N LEU A 207 -23.99 -14.65 -5.12
CA LEU A 207 -24.34 -14.03 -6.39
C LEU A 207 -23.66 -14.68 -7.60
N ASN A 208 -22.83 -15.70 -7.36
CA ASN A 208 -22.21 -16.59 -8.35
C ASN A 208 -21.32 -15.86 -9.36
N TRP A 209 -20.60 -14.82 -8.94
CA TRP A 209 -19.57 -14.17 -9.76
C TRP A 209 -18.37 -15.11 -9.95
N PRO A 210 -17.71 -15.18 -11.13
CA PRO A 210 -17.99 -14.48 -12.39
C PRO A 210 -18.96 -15.20 -13.33
N LYS A 211 -19.64 -16.27 -12.88
CA LYS A 211 -20.55 -17.06 -13.72
C LYS A 211 -21.89 -16.37 -13.97
N ALA A 212 -22.31 -15.50 -13.06
CA ALA A 212 -23.49 -14.68 -13.16
C ALA A 212 -23.13 -13.20 -12.96
N ASN A 213 -23.77 -12.34 -13.75
CA ASN A 213 -23.54 -10.90 -13.78
C ASN A 213 -24.30 -10.14 -12.68
N THR A 214 -24.94 -10.85 -11.74
CA THR A 214 -25.86 -10.25 -10.77
C THR A 214 -25.17 -9.21 -9.88
N ILE A 215 -23.92 -9.46 -9.48
CA ILE A 215 -23.17 -8.54 -8.61
C ILE A 215 -22.81 -7.21 -9.30
N LEU A 216 -22.88 -7.15 -10.63
CA LEU A 216 -22.35 -6.01 -11.38
C LEU A 216 -23.18 -4.73 -11.28
N SER A 217 -24.42 -4.81 -10.82
CA SER A 217 -25.33 -3.66 -10.71
C SER A 217 -25.90 -3.46 -9.31
N VAL A 218 -25.40 -4.22 -8.32
CA VAL A 218 -25.85 -4.10 -6.93
C VAL A 218 -24.99 -3.11 -6.17
N ASN A 219 -25.62 -2.43 -5.22
CA ASN A 219 -24.97 -1.59 -4.25
C ASN A 219 -24.56 -2.43 -3.05
N ILE A 220 -23.32 -2.25 -2.63
CA ILE A 220 -22.70 -2.96 -1.51
C ILE A 220 -22.24 -1.92 -0.51
N THR A 221 -22.62 -2.09 0.75
CA THR A 221 -22.20 -1.23 1.85
C THR A 221 -21.49 -2.06 2.91
N LEU A 222 -20.30 -1.66 3.33
CA LEU A 222 -19.61 -2.32 4.45
C LEU A 222 -20.08 -1.72 5.78
N ASN A 223 -20.40 -2.57 6.75
CA ASN A 223 -20.69 -2.16 8.15
C ASN A 223 -19.65 -2.72 9.14
N CYS A 224 -18.62 -3.38 8.61
CA CYS A 224 -17.48 -3.89 9.34
C CYS A 224 -16.28 -3.99 8.40
N ASP A 225 -15.09 -4.17 8.97
CA ASP A 225 -13.91 -4.55 8.21
C ASP A 225 -14.08 -5.97 7.64
N VAL A 226 -13.41 -6.23 6.52
CA VAL A 226 -13.54 -7.44 5.72
C VAL A 226 -12.17 -8.08 5.53
N THR A 227 -12.12 -9.40 5.56
CA THR A 227 -10.92 -10.19 5.25
C THR A 227 -11.21 -11.10 4.05
N LEU A 228 -10.32 -11.07 3.07
CA LEU A 228 -10.35 -11.97 1.91
C LEU A 228 -9.26 -13.03 2.07
N ASP A 229 -9.65 -14.30 2.18
CA ASP A 229 -8.72 -15.41 2.44
C ASP A 229 -8.29 -16.17 1.17
N ASP A 230 -9.04 -16.01 0.09
CA ASP A 230 -8.83 -16.70 -1.19
C ASP A 230 -8.27 -15.78 -2.27
N THR A 231 -7.83 -16.39 -3.38
CA THR A 231 -7.49 -15.61 -4.57
C THR A 231 -8.75 -14.91 -5.09
N TRP A 232 -8.70 -13.59 -5.11
CA TRP A 232 -9.81 -12.75 -5.52
C TRP A 232 -9.97 -12.74 -7.04
N ILE A 233 -11.21 -12.87 -7.50
CA ILE A 233 -11.59 -12.68 -8.90
C ILE A 233 -12.10 -11.24 -9.03
N PRO A 234 -11.42 -10.35 -9.78
CA PRO A 234 -11.82 -8.95 -9.92
C PRO A 234 -13.29 -8.82 -10.31
N ILE A 235 -14.02 -7.89 -9.67
CA ILE A 235 -15.43 -7.64 -10.00
C ILE A 235 -15.51 -6.77 -11.25
N GLY A 236 -16.26 -7.24 -12.26
CA GLY A 236 -16.44 -6.55 -13.53
C GLY A 236 -15.39 -6.88 -14.59
N THR A 237 -15.84 -6.95 -15.84
CA THR A 237 -15.01 -7.07 -17.05
C THR A 237 -15.41 -6.03 -18.07
N GLU A 238 -14.64 -5.83 -19.14
CA GLU A 238 -15.00 -4.91 -20.22
C GLU A 238 -16.41 -5.20 -20.81
N GLN A 239 -16.77 -6.49 -20.95
CA GLN A 239 -18.08 -6.88 -21.49
C GLN A 239 -19.21 -6.77 -20.46
N ASN A 240 -18.87 -6.84 -19.17
CA ASN A 240 -19.84 -6.78 -18.08
C ASN A 240 -19.24 -5.92 -16.94
N PRO A 241 -19.30 -4.58 -17.08
CA PRO A 241 -18.67 -3.67 -16.13
C PRO A 241 -19.45 -3.58 -14.83
N TYR A 242 -18.77 -3.21 -13.74
CA TYR A 242 -19.42 -2.82 -12.50
C TYR A 242 -20.06 -1.42 -12.64
N THR A 243 -21.36 -1.35 -12.35
CA THR A 243 -22.25 -0.19 -12.49
C THR A 243 -22.93 0.19 -11.18
N GLY A 244 -22.78 -0.61 -10.13
CA GLY A 244 -23.34 -0.36 -8.81
C GLY A 244 -22.53 0.63 -7.97
N THR A 245 -22.92 0.79 -6.70
CA THR A 245 -22.18 1.57 -5.70
C THR A 245 -21.56 0.66 -4.64
N PHE A 246 -20.24 0.70 -4.48
CA PHE A 246 -19.53 0.09 -3.37
C PHE A 246 -19.14 1.19 -2.37
N ASP A 247 -19.78 1.22 -1.21
CA ASP A 247 -19.52 2.18 -0.13
C ASP A 247 -18.85 1.44 1.04
N GLY A 248 -17.55 1.67 1.22
CA GLY A 248 -16.81 1.08 2.33
C GLY A 248 -17.15 1.69 3.68
N GLN A 249 -17.81 2.86 3.75
CA GLN A 249 -18.08 3.58 5.00
C GLN A 249 -16.86 3.68 5.94
N GLU A 250 -15.67 3.94 5.38
CA GLU A 250 -14.38 4.01 6.07
C GLU A 250 -13.84 2.65 6.60
N HIS A 251 -14.49 1.54 6.27
CA HIS A 251 -14.01 0.20 6.60
C HIS A 251 -12.85 -0.24 5.73
N THR A 252 -12.12 -1.23 6.24
CA THR A 252 -10.95 -1.80 5.62
C THR A 252 -11.25 -3.17 5.00
N ILE A 253 -10.66 -3.44 3.84
CA ILE A 253 -10.52 -4.78 3.28
C ILE A 253 -9.06 -5.21 3.40
N ASP A 254 -8.86 -6.29 4.14
CA ASP A 254 -7.62 -7.03 4.29
C ASP A 254 -7.57 -8.24 3.34
N GLY A 255 -6.36 -8.70 3.03
CA GLY A 255 -6.15 -9.97 2.33
C GLY A 255 -6.41 -9.96 0.82
N LEU A 256 -6.67 -8.79 0.20
CA LEU A 256 -6.87 -8.70 -1.25
C LEU A 256 -5.66 -9.28 -2.01
N ASN A 257 -5.85 -10.44 -2.62
CA ASN A 257 -4.84 -11.16 -3.38
C ASN A 257 -5.38 -11.49 -4.78
N VAL A 258 -4.98 -10.69 -5.77
CA VAL A 258 -5.31 -10.92 -7.17
C VAL A 258 -4.08 -11.49 -7.86
N SER A 259 -4.20 -12.71 -8.38
CA SER A 259 -3.16 -13.34 -9.18
C SER A 259 -3.76 -14.08 -10.36
N GLY A 260 -3.19 -13.89 -11.55
CA GLY A 260 -3.63 -14.58 -12.76
C GLY A 260 -3.46 -13.77 -14.04
N ASN A 261 -3.96 -14.32 -15.13
CA ASN A 261 -4.01 -13.66 -16.44
C ASN A 261 -5.28 -12.79 -16.51
N TYR A 262 -5.20 -11.58 -15.98
CA TYR A 262 -6.29 -10.59 -16.00
C TYR A 262 -5.87 -9.34 -16.75
N GLU A 263 -6.56 -9.01 -17.83
CA GLU A 263 -6.37 -7.73 -18.53
C GLU A 263 -6.61 -6.54 -17.59
N TYR A 264 -7.61 -6.66 -16.71
CA TYR A 264 -7.95 -5.66 -15.71
C TYR A 264 -7.93 -6.29 -14.31
N ALA A 265 -6.99 -5.87 -13.47
CA ALA A 265 -6.76 -6.45 -12.16
C ALA A 265 -6.91 -5.41 -11.04
N GLY A 266 -7.58 -5.82 -9.95
CA GLY A 266 -7.85 -5.05 -8.74
C GLY A 266 -9.01 -5.67 -7.95
N LEU A 267 -9.49 -5.01 -6.90
CA LEU A 267 -10.76 -5.38 -6.27
C LEU A 267 -11.88 -5.40 -7.32
N PHE A 268 -11.88 -4.36 -8.16
CA PHE A 268 -12.67 -4.29 -9.39
C PHE A 268 -11.76 -4.46 -10.61
N GLY A 269 -12.20 -5.26 -11.58
CA GLY A 269 -11.54 -5.33 -12.88
C GLY A 269 -11.90 -4.09 -13.68
N TYR A 270 -13.19 -3.92 -13.96
CA TYR A 270 -13.68 -2.87 -14.85
C TYR A 270 -14.91 -2.17 -14.26
N ILE A 271 -14.81 -0.86 -14.04
CA ILE A 271 -15.91 -0.01 -13.57
C ILE A 271 -16.37 0.88 -14.73
N GLN A 272 -17.68 0.95 -14.98
CA GLN A 272 -18.26 1.87 -15.94
C GLN A 272 -19.54 2.47 -15.36
N GLY A 273 -19.53 3.77 -15.08
CA GLY A 273 -20.65 4.46 -14.41
C GLY A 273 -20.93 4.04 -12.96
N GLY A 274 -20.21 3.04 -12.44
CA GLY A 274 -20.26 2.63 -11.03
C GLY A 274 -19.51 3.60 -10.12
N THR A 275 -19.72 3.45 -8.82
CA THR A 275 -19.06 4.25 -7.77
C THR A 275 -18.38 3.34 -6.76
N VAL A 276 -17.13 3.63 -6.40
CA VAL A 276 -16.41 2.99 -5.29
C VAL A 276 -15.92 4.10 -4.37
N LYS A 277 -16.28 4.04 -3.08
CA LYS A 277 -15.92 5.12 -2.16
C LYS A 277 -15.71 4.69 -0.72
N ASN A 278 -15.01 5.54 0.05
CA ASN A 278 -14.81 5.44 1.50
C ASN A 278 -14.26 4.07 1.91
N LEU A 279 -13.18 3.64 1.27
CA LEU A 279 -12.65 2.28 1.40
C LEU A 279 -11.14 2.30 1.59
N THR A 280 -10.66 1.55 2.58
CA THR A 280 -9.23 1.27 2.72
C THR A 280 -8.92 -0.16 2.28
N LEU A 281 -7.95 -0.33 1.38
CA LEU A 281 -7.35 -1.63 1.07
C LEU A 281 -6.03 -1.74 1.83
N ASN A 282 -5.97 -2.67 2.78
CA ASN A 282 -4.77 -2.89 3.57
C ASN A 282 -3.90 -3.98 2.94
N SER A 283 -2.76 -3.52 2.42
CA SER A 283 -1.68 -4.31 1.84
C SER A 283 -2.11 -5.32 0.78
N PRO A 284 -2.79 -4.83 -0.28
CA PRO A 284 -3.17 -5.71 -1.36
C PRO A 284 -1.94 -6.25 -2.08
N LYS A 285 -2.09 -7.46 -2.61
CA LYS A 285 -1.14 -8.08 -3.53
C LYS A 285 -1.85 -8.25 -4.87
N VAL A 286 -1.53 -7.36 -5.81
CA VAL A 286 -2.12 -7.40 -7.15
C VAL A 286 -1.03 -7.69 -8.16
N THR A 287 -1.09 -8.88 -8.75
CA THR A 287 -0.19 -9.33 -9.82
C THR A 287 -1.00 -9.76 -11.02
N SER A 288 -0.74 -9.16 -12.19
CA SER A 288 -1.24 -9.67 -13.46
C SER A 288 -0.11 -10.20 -14.33
N THR A 289 -0.37 -11.34 -14.96
CA THR A 289 0.48 -11.96 -15.99
C THR A 289 -0.19 -11.89 -17.36
N TYR A 290 -1.00 -10.85 -17.61
CA TYR A 290 -1.75 -10.73 -18.85
C TYR A 290 -0.84 -10.63 -20.07
N GLU A 291 -0.81 -11.69 -20.86
CA GLU A 291 -0.19 -11.70 -22.17
C GLU A 291 -1.31 -11.70 -23.21
N ASP A 292 -1.36 -10.66 -24.04
CA ASP A 292 -2.22 -10.63 -25.21
C ASP A 292 -1.68 -11.64 -26.25
N ASP A 293 -2.21 -12.87 -26.20
CA ASP A 293 -1.98 -13.91 -27.21
C ASP A 293 -2.92 -13.69 -28.41
N SER A 294 -2.92 -12.48 -28.98
CA SER A 294 -3.67 -12.19 -30.21
C SER A 294 -3.15 -13.01 -31.40
N GLY A 295 -1.98 -13.66 -31.27
CA GLY A 295 -1.46 -14.68 -32.18
C GLY A 295 -1.27 -14.21 -33.63
N ASP A 296 -1.41 -12.91 -33.90
CA ASP A 296 -1.54 -12.40 -35.26
C ASP A 296 -0.18 -12.16 -35.93
N GLY A 297 0.93 -12.28 -35.19
CA GLY A 297 2.29 -12.14 -35.69
C GLY A 297 2.58 -10.77 -36.33
N ILE A 298 1.66 -9.82 -36.14
CA ILE A 298 1.77 -8.44 -36.54
C ILE A 298 2.01 -7.72 -35.22
N GLY A 299 3.03 -6.88 -35.11
CA GLY A 299 3.28 -6.12 -33.89
C GLY A 299 2.20 -5.06 -33.63
N THR A 300 0.93 -5.46 -33.55
CA THR A 300 -0.18 -4.62 -33.11
C THR A 300 0.09 -4.17 -31.68
N PRO A 301 -0.29 -2.95 -31.29
CA PRO A 301 -0.12 -2.50 -29.92
C PRO A 301 -0.89 -3.44 -29.01
N ILE A 302 -0.16 -4.28 -28.29
CA ILE A 302 -0.58 -5.00 -27.08
C ILE A 302 -1.50 -4.08 -26.27
N SER A 303 -2.76 -4.47 -26.08
CA SER A 303 -3.61 -3.79 -25.09
C SER A 303 -2.88 -3.90 -23.74
N PRO A 304 -2.39 -2.80 -23.16
CA PRO A 304 -1.59 -2.89 -21.96
C PRO A 304 -2.47 -3.41 -20.82
N GLY A 305 -2.01 -4.44 -20.12
CA GLY A 305 -2.69 -4.91 -18.91
C GLY A 305 -2.81 -3.75 -17.92
N CYS A 306 -4.00 -3.56 -17.34
CA CYS A 306 -4.33 -2.47 -16.43
C CYS A 306 -4.47 -3.01 -15.00
N ILE A 307 -3.62 -2.54 -14.10
CA ILE A 307 -3.50 -3.09 -12.75
C ILE A 307 -3.61 -1.96 -11.73
N GLY A 308 -4.56 -2.08 -10.80
CA GLY A 308 -4.68 -1.19 -9.65
C GLY A 308 -5.12 -1.92 -8.40
N GLY A 309 -4.88 -1.33 -7.22
CA GLY A 309 -5.40 -1.88 -5.96
C GLY A 309 -6.93 -1.89 -5.96
N VAL A 310 -7.54 -0.73 -6.23
CA VAL A 310 -9.01 -0.57 -6.23
C VAL A 310 -9.59 -1.03 -7.56
N ALA A 311 -9.05 -0.57 -8.68
CA ALA A 311 -9.58 -0.90 -10.01
C ALA A 311 -8.48 -1.10 -11.06
N GLY A 312 -8.67 -2.09 -11.94
CA GLY A 312 -7.88 -2.20 -13.17
C GLY A 312 -8.19 -1.04 -14.12
N PHE A 313 -9.46 -0.89 -14.47
CA PHE A 313 -9.96 0.21 -15.30
C PHE A 313 -11.15 0.92 -14.64
N ASN A 314 -11.13 2.26 -14.67
CA ASN A 314 -12.19 3.12 -14.15
C ASN A 314 -12.74 4.06 -15.23
N ASP A 315 -14.01 3.92 -15.58
CA ASP A 315 -14.86 4.89 -16.30
C ASP A 315 -16.10 5.23 -15.46
N GLY A 316 -15.91 5.30 -14.14
CA GLY A 316 -16.89 5.69 -13.14
C GLY A 316 -16.28 6.64 -12.12
N PHE A 317 -16.68 6.50 -10.85
CA PHE A 317 -16.26 7.38 -9.76
C PHE A 317 -15.54 6.57 -8.68
N ILE A 318 -14.27 6.91 -8.43
CA ILE A 318 -13.51 6.41 -7.28
C ILE A 318 -13.22 7.59 -6.37
N GLU A 319 -13.77 7.56 -5.14
CA GLU A 319 -13.70 8.68 -4.22
C GLU A 319 -13.28 8.24 -2.82
N ASN A 320 -12.32 8.93 -2.19
CA ASN A 320 -11.95 8.64 -0.79
C ASN A 320 -11.54 7.16 -0.57
N CYS A 321 -10.72 6.65 -1.49
CA CYS A 321 -10.18 5.30 -1.38
C CYS A 321 -8.69 5.33 -1.05
N HIS A 322 -8.29 4.49 -0.12
CA HIS A 322 -6.93 4.41 0.40
C HIS A 322 -6.34 3.03 0.10
N VAL A 323 -5.08 2.98 -0.32
CA VAL A 323 -4.36 1.72 -0.52
C VAL A 323 -3.06 1.77 0.27
N GLU A 324 -3.03 1.07 1.40
CA GLU A 324 -1.97 1.16 2.39
C GLU A 324 -1.07 -0.07 2.37
N GLY A 325 0.20 0.11 2.02
CA GLY A 325 1.17 -0.98 1.89
C GLY A 325 0.90 -1.88 0.68
N GLY A 326 1.43 -3.10 0.74
CA GLY A 326 1.26 -4.07 -0.34
C GLY A 326 2.04 -3.72 -1.61
N SER A 327 1.70 -4.39 -2.69
CA SER A 327 2.39 -4.23 -3.98
C SER A 327 1.46 -4.43 -5.16
N VAL A 328 1.59 -3.54 -6.15
CA VAL A 328 1.09 -3.71 -7.50
C VAL A 328 2.27 -4.05 -8.41
N HIS A 329 2.24 -5.25 -8.98
CA HIS A 329 3.31 -5.79 -9.80
C HIS A 329 2.78 -6.31 -11.14
N SER A 330 3.57 -6.13 -12.19
CA SER A 330 3.33 -6.72 -13.50
C SER A 330 4.58 -7.40 -14.01
N THR A 331 4.41 -8.56 -14.65
CA THR A 331 5.49 -9.29 -15.31
C THR A 331 5.52 -9.08 -16.82
N ILE A 332 4.61 -8.28 -17.37
CA ILE A 332 4.46 -8.05 -18.82
C ILE A 332 5.09 -6.71 -19.25
N SER A 333 5.53 -6.65 -20.50
CA SER A 333 6.33 -5.52 -21.00
C SER A 333 5.53 -4.22 -21.20
N ALA A 334 4.24 -4.30 -21.54
CA ALA A 334 3.34 -3.14 -21.62
C ALA A 334 2.21 -3.25 -20.59
N CYS A 335 2.24 -2.37 -19.59
CA CYS A 335 1.28 -2.37 -18.50
C CYS A 335 1.03 -0.94 -18.01
N ASN A 336 -0.21 -0.67 -17.63
CA ASN A 336 -0.62 0.52 -16.91
C ASN A 336 -0.85 0.13 -15.47
N ALA A 337 0.02 0.55 -14.56
CA ALA A 337 -0.10 0.23 -13.15
C ALA A 337 -0.18 1.49 -12.28
N GLY A 338 -1.21 1.54 -11.44
CA GLY A 338 -1.35 2.53 -10.38
C GLY A 338 -1.55 1.85 -9.04
N GLY A 339 -1.15 2.49 -7.94
CA GLY A 339 -1.45 1.97 -6.60
C GLY A 339 -2.97 1.89 -6.35
N VAL A 340 -3.74 2.81 -6.94
CA VAL A 340 -5.21 2.84 -6.83
C VAL A 340 -5.87 2.33 -8.11
N VAL A 341 -5.52 2.91 -9.26
CA VAL A 341 -6.16 2.60 -10.56
C VAL A 341 -5.12 2.33 -11.65
N GLY A 342 -5.28 1.24 -12.42
CA GLY A 342 -4.42 0.98 -13.58
C GLY A 342 -4.60 2.02 -14.68
N GLN A 343 -5.82 2.10 -15.24
CA GLN A 343 -6.22 3.09 -16.24
C GLN A 343 -7.50 3.83 -15.83
N ASN A 344 -7.50 5.14 -16.01
CA ASN A 344 -8.61 6.02 -15.65
C ASN A 344 -9.16 6.77 -16.87
N GLY A 345 -10.44 6.56 -17.19
CA GLY A 345 -11.28 7.40 -18.06
C GLY A 345 -12.34 8.22 -17.30
N GLY A 346 -12.61 7.87 -16.04
CA GLY A 346 -13.56 8.56 -15.16
C GLY A 346 -12.90 9.50 -14.14
N ASP A 347 -13.45 9.55 -12.93
CA ASP A 347 -12.99 10.42 -11.84
C ASP A 347 -12.31 9.62 -10.72
N VAL A 348 -11.12 10.06 -10.31
CA VAL A 348 -10.40 9.57 -9.13
C VAL A 348 -10.15 10.76 -8.21
N THR A 349 -10.84 10.80 -7.07
CA THR A 349 -10.84 11.97 -6.19
C THR A 349 -10.53 11.60 -4.74
N GLY A 350 -9.62 12.35 -4.12
CA GLY A 350 -9.32 12.21 -2.69
C GLY A 350 -8.72 10.87 -2.30
N CYS A 351 -8.05 10.20 -3.24
CA CYS A 351 -7.42 8.90 -2.99
C CYS A 351 -6.00 9.05 -2.46
N TYR A 352 -5.58 8.11 -1.62
CA TYR A 352 -4.23 8.05 -1.07
C TYR A 352 -3.63 6.66 -1.22
N THR A 353 -2.32 6.58 -1.42
CA THR A 353 -1.64 5.28 -1.45
C THR A 353 -0.19 5.30 -0.99
N THR A 354 0.21 4.23 -0.31
CA THR A 354 1.60 3.89 0.01
C THR A 354 2.05 2.60 -0.68
N CYS A 355 1.20 2.04 -1.55
CA CYS A 355 1.43 0.78 -2.24
C CYS A 355 2.61 0.88 -3.22
N SER A 356 3.53 -0.08 -3.17
CA SER A 356 4.67 -0.11 -4.09
C SER A 356 4.21 -0.48 -5.50
N VAL A 357 4.62 0.31 -6.51
CA VAL A 357 4.27 0.07 -7.93
C VAL A 357 5.55 -0.19 -8.71
N ILE A 358 5.77 -1.45 -9.07
CA ILE A 358 7.02 -1.89 -9.72
C ILE A 358 6.70 -2.67 -10.99
N LEU A 359 7.02 -2.06 -12.13
CA LEU A 359 6.93 -2.69 -13.45
C LEU A 359 8.31 -3.18 -13.90
N LYS A 360 8.36 -4.42 -14.37
CA LYS A 360 9.53 -4.97 -15.06
C LYS A 360 9.48 -4.52 -16.53
N ASP A 361 10.66 -4.40 -17.14
CA ASP A 361 10.88 -3.92 -18.52
C ASP A 361 10.74 -2.41 -18.76
N LYS A 362 11.45 -1.95 -19.80
CA LYS A 362 11.80 -0.54 -20.04
C LYS A 362 11.23 0.01 -21.34
N ASP A 363 10.21 -0.61 -21.93
CA ASP A 363 9.62 -0.09 -23.15
C ASP A 363 8.13 0.16 -22.90
N ASP A 364 7.74 1.44 -22.92
CA ASP A 364 6.35 1.93 -23.02
C ASP A 364 5.33 1.58 -21.91
N ASN A 365 5.75 1.11 -20.73
CA ASN A 365 4.84 0.99 -19.58
C ASN A 365 4.61 2.32 -18.81
N PHE A 366 3.48 2.39 -18.12
CA PHE A 366 3.04 3.56 -17.34
C PHE A 366 2.87 3.17 -15.87
N ALA A 367 3.77 3.65 -15.01
CA ALA A 367 3.73 3.41 -13.57
C ALA A 367 3.39 4.73 -12.84
N GLY A 368 2.27 4.77 -12.14
CA GLY A 368 1.90 5.91 -11.30
C GLY A 368 1.73 5.50 -9.85
N GLY A 369 2.05 6.38 -8.91
CA GLY A 369 1.72 6.13 -7.50
C GLY A 369 0.23 5.89 -7.31
N VAL A 370 -0.63 6.75 -7.86
CA VAL A 370 -2.10 6.65 -7.78
C VAL A 370 -2.68 6.00 -9.03
N VAL A 371 -2.39 6.56 -10.22
CA VAL A 371 -2.97 6.13 -11.51
C VAL A 371 -1.88 5.79 -12.52
N GLY A 372 -1.93 4.61 -13.14
CA GLY A 372 -0.99 4.26 -14.22
C GLY A 372 -1.15 5.15 -15.44
N TRP A 373 -2.31 5.10 -16.09
CA TRP A 373 -2.66 5.96 -17.23
C TRP A 373 -3.96 6.71 -17.00
N ASN A 374 -3.90 8.03 -16.93
CA ASN A 374 -5.07 8.89 -16.96
C ASN A 374 -5.44 9.23 -18.42
N ASN A 375 -6.37 8.46 -19.00
CA ASN A 375 -6.80 8.55 -20.39
C ASN A 375 -8.06 9.40 -20.55
N GLY A 376 -7.92 10.73 -20.42
CA GLY A 376 -9.02 11.68 -20.56
C GLY A 376 -9.90 11.86 -19.31
N GLY A 377 -9.66 11.08 -18.25
CA GLY A 377 -10.32 11.24 -16.95
C GLY A 377 -9.71 12.34 -16.07
N SER A 378 -10.21 12.44 -14.84
CA SER A 378 -9.74 13.37 -13.82
C SER A 378 -9.07 12.66 -12.63
N VAL A 379 -7.95 13.22 -12.16
CA VAL A 379 -7.26 12.83 -10.93
C VAL A 379 -7.13 14.06 -10.06
N THR A 380 -7.89 14.13 -8.96
CA THR A 380 -8.07 15.35 -8.17
C THR A 380 -7.85 15.10 -6.70
N ALA A 381 -7.09 15.96 -6.03
CA ALA A 381 -6.84 15.87 -4.58
C ALA A 381 -6.24 14.51 -4.14
N CYS A 382 -5.49 13.83 -5.02
CA CYS A 382 -4.92 12.53 -4.72
C CYS A 382 -3.47 12.64 -4.26
N CYS A 383 -3.04 11.72 -3.39
CA CYS A 383 -1.66 11.70 -2.93
C CYS A 383 -1.03 10.30 -2.89
N SER A 384 0.29 10.27 -3.00
CA SER A 384 1.06 9.04 -2.91
C SER A 384 2.34 9.23 -2.12
N THR A 385 2.72 8.23 -1.33
CA THR A 385 4.06 8.10 -0.75
C THR A 385 4.77 6.84 -1.20
N SER A 386 4.31 6.29 -2.31
CA SER A 386 4.76 5.02 -2.88
C SER A 386 6.17 5.11 -3.46
N SER A 387 6.85 3.97 -3.51
CA SER A 387 7.96 3.78 -4.43
C SER A 387 7.41 3.35 -5.79
N VAL A 388 7.80 4.06 -6.85
CA VAL A 388 7.29 3.88 -8.21
C VAL A 388 8.45 3.61 -9.17
N SER A 389 8.37 2.50 -9.91
CA SER A 389 9.37 2.12 -10.91
C SER A 389 8.71 1.66 -12.21
N GLY A 390 9.12 2.26 -13.33
CA GLY A 390 8.63 1.92 -14.68
C GLY A 390 9.35 2.72 -15.77
N TYR A 391 8.90 2.65 -17.03
CA TYR A 391 9.46 3.45 -18.12
C TYR A 391 9.02 4.91 -18.03
N ASN A 392 7.70 5.16 -18.05
CA ASN A 392 7.12 6.45 -17.67
C ASN A 392 6.62 6.33 -16.23
N ALA A 393 7.42 6.86 -15.29
CA ALA A 393 7.16 6.74 -13.87
C ALA A 393 6.76 8.10 -13.30
N GLY A 394 5.56 8.21 -12.74
CA GLY A 394 5.09 9.42 -12.07
C GLY A 394 4.79 9.13 -10.60
N GLY A 395 5.21 10.04 -9.72
CA GLY A 395 4.88 9.91 -8.30
C GLY A 395 3.37 9.86 -8.03
N VAL A 396 2.56 10.47 -8.89
CA VAL A 396 1.08 10.37 -8.85
C VAL A 396 0.54 9.64 -10.07
N VAL A 397 0.89 10.09 -11.28
CA VAL A 397 0.32 9.57 -12.54
C VAL A 397 1.44 9.14 -13.51
N GLY A 398 1.41 7.91 -14.01
CA GLY A 398 2.43 7.43 -14.96
C GLY A 398 2.36 8.16 -16.30
N SER A 399 1.20 8.14 -16.94
CA SER A 399 0.90 8.85 -18.20
C SER A 399 -0.39 9.65 -18.08
N ASN A 400 -0.42 10.87 -18.59
CA ASN A 400 -1.57 11.76 -18.51
C ASN A 400 -1.98 12.31 -19.89
N SER A 401 -3.24 12.11 -20.26
CA SER A 401 -3.95 12.80 -21.35
C SER A 401 -5.24 13.49 -20.89
N GLY A 402 -5.54 13.44 -19.57
CA GLY A 402 -6.66 14.12 -18.93
C GLY A 402 -6.21 15.22 -17.95
N THR A 403 -6.88 15.36 -16.81
CA THR A 403 -6.56 16.40 -15.82
C THR A 403 -5.94 15.82 -14.54
N VAL A 404 -4.84 16.41 -14.07
CA VAL A 404 -4.25 16.15 -12.75
C VAL A 404 -4.25 17.45 -11.95
N THR A 405 -5.03 17.52 -10.89
CA THR A 405 -5.27 18.77 -10.15
C THR A 405 -5.08 18.59 -8.66
N ALA A 406 -4.28 19.47 -8.06
CA ALA A 406 -4.05 19.49 -6.62
C ALA A 406 -3.62 18.13 -6.06
N CYS A 407 -2.71 17.45 -6.75
CA CYS A 407 -2.19 16.15 -6.32
C CYS A 407 -0.74 16.27 -5.85
N TYR A 408 -0.30 15.36 -4.99
CA TYR A 408 1.11 15.33 -4.60
C TYR A 408 1.70 13.94 -4.40
N HIS A 409 3.03 13.87 -4.59
CA HIS A 409 3.85 12.74 -4.17
C HIS A 409 4.81 13.17 -3.07
N ALA A 410 5.01 12.37 -2.04
CA ALA A 410 5.94 12.73 -0.97
C ALA A 410 6.69 11.52 -0.43
N ASN A 411 7.96 11.73 -0.07
CA ASN A 411 8.80 10.79 0.70
C ASN A 411 9.12 9.43 0.02
N GLY A 412 8.42 9.07 -1.05
CA GLY A 412 8.72 7.91 -1.88
C GLY A 412 9.86 8.16 -2.88
N SER A 413 10.22 7.13 -3.63
CA SER A 413 11.16 7.23 -4.75
C SER A 413 10.46 7.00 -6.07
N VAL A 414 10.86 7.72 -7.13
CA VAL A 414 10.32 7.52 -8.47
C VAL A 414 11.47 7.30 -9.45
N SER A 415 11.48 6.16 -10.13
CA SER A 415 12.56 5.77 -11.03
C SER A 415 12.04 5.29 -12.39
N GLY A 416 12.70 5.73 -13.45
CA GLY A 416 12.29 5.44 -14.82
C GLY A 416 13.04 6.25 -15.85
N ASN A 417 12.75 6.03 -17.13
CA ASN A 417 13.37 6.79 -18.23
C ASN A 417 12.75 8.20 -18.33
N ARG A 418 11.45 8.30 -18.06
CA ARG A 418 10.71 9.55 -17.99
C ARG A 418 10.10 9.67 -16.60
N ALA A 419 10.99 9.76 -15.60
CA ALA A 419 10.62 9.88 -14.21
C ALA A 419 10.22 11.33 -13.88
N GLY A 420 8.97 11.54 -13.46
CA GLY A 420 8.48 12.82 -12.98
C GLY A 420 7.99 12.73 -11.55
N GLY A 421 8.25 13.78 -10.76
CA GLY A 421 7.80 13.86 -9.38
C GLY A 421 6.29 13.72 -9.20
N VAL A 422 5.51 14.19 -10.18
CA VAL A 422 4.05 14.05 -10.21
C VAL A 422 3.63 13.18 -11.40
N VAL A 423 4.04 13.56 -12.62
CA VAL A 423 3.61 12.91 -13.86
C VAL A 423 4.82 12.37 -14.64
N GLY A 424 4.80 11.10 -15.04
CA GLY A 424 5.88 10.54 -15.87
C GLY A 424 5.85 11.10 -17.29
N TYR A 425 4.75 10.90 -18.01
CA TYR A 425 4.54 11.37 -19.37
C TYR A 425 3.25 12.19 -19.49
N ASN A 426 3.36 13.48 -19.81
CA ASN A 426 2.22 14.36 -20.03
C ASN A 426 2.00 14.57 -21.54
N LEU A 427 1.03 13.85 -22.11
CA LEU A 427 0.73 13.90 -23.54
C LEU A 427 0.03 15.21 -23.88
N THR A 428 0.72 16.10 -24.59
CA THR A 428 0.14 17.33 -25.13
C THR A 428 0.40 17.45 -26.62
N PHE A 429 -0.55 17.98 -27.37
CA PHE A 429 -0.39 18.31 -28.79
C PHE A 429 -1.05 19.65 -29.09
N SER A 430 -0.46 20.41 -30.00
CA SER A 430 -1.01 21.69 -30.42
C SER A 430 -1.57 21.61 -31.83
N PHE A 431 -2.80 22.06 -32.02
CA PHE A 431 -3.42 22.22 -33.33
C PHE A 431 -4.04 23.61 -33.46
N GLY A 432 -3.57 24.39 -34.45
CA GLY A 432 -4.09 25.74 -34.69
C GLY A 432 -3.84 26.75 -33.55
N GLY A 433 -2.85 26.52 -32.68
CA GLY A 433 -2.53 27.37 -31.53
C GLY A 433 -3.26 27.00 -30.24
N THR A 434 -4.19 26.04 -30.29
CA THR A 434 -4.83 25.45 -29.11
C THR A 434 -4.02 24.24 -28.65
N VAL A 435 -3.74 24.14 -27.35
CA VAL A 435 -3.10 22.96 -26.75
C VAL A 435 -4.20 22.00 -26.30
N PHE A 436 -4.09 20.75 -26.70
CA PHE A 436 -4.95 19.64 -26.31
C PHE A 436 -4.11 18.58 -25.58
N GLY A 437 -4.75 17.82 -24.70
CA GLY A 437 -4.12 16.73 -23.95
C GLY A 437 -4.00 17.03 -22.46
N GLY A 438 -3.02 16.40 -21.82
CA GLY A 438 -2.85 16.35 -20.38
C GLY A 438 -2.59 17.72 -19.75
N THR A 439 -3.38 18.09 -18.76
CA THR A 439 -3.17 19.28 -17.92
C THR A 439 -2.75 18.89 -16.52
N VAL A 440 -1.74 19.59 -15.99
CA VAL A 440 -1.32 19.48 -14.60
C VAL A 440 -1.53 20.85 -13.95
N THR A 441 -2.16 20.89 -12.77
CA THR A 441 -2.52 22.14 -12.06
C THR A 441 -2.26 22.01 -10.56
N ALA A 442 -1.46 22.93 -10.01
CA ALA A 442 -1.17 23.00 -8.57
C ALA A 442 -0.73 21.67 -7.96
N CYS A 443 0.13 20.90 -8.65
CA CYS A 443 0.65 19.65 -8.13
C CYS A 443 2.04 19.83 -7.54
N TYR A 444 2.37 18.98 -6.57
CA TYR A 444 3.60 19.10 -5.78
C TYR A 444 4.29 17.76 -5.59
N TRP A 445 5.61 17.79 -5.39
CA TRP A 445 6.34 16.57 -5.11
C TRP A 445 7.54 16.76 -4.18
N SER A 446 7.83 15.74 -3.38
CA SER A 446 9.10 15.60 -2.66
C SER A 446 9.64 14.18 -2.83
N GLY A 447 10.87 13.92 -2.38
CA GLY A 447 11.51 12.61 -2.50
C GLY A 447 12.66 12.58 -3.50
N THR A 448 13.04 11.39 -3.94
CA THR A 448 14.25 11.13 -4.74
C THR A 448 13.94 10.46 -6.07
N GLY A 449 14.85 10.64 -7.04
CA GLY A 449 14.77 10.02 -8.37
C GLY A 449 14.54 11.04 -9.49
N PRO A 450 13.37 11.70 -9.58
CA PRO A 450 13.09 12.69 -10.62
C PRO A 450 13.93 13.95 -10.49
N THR A 451 14.23 14.58 -11.64
CA THR A 451 14.83 15.91 -11.72
C THR A 451 13.81 17.03 -11.91
N CYS A 452 12.58 16.68 -12.30
CA CYS A 452 11.47 17.59 -12.55
C CYS A 452 10.12 16.94 -12.17
N GLY A 453 9.06 17.75 -12.04
CA GLY A 453 7.72 17.28 -11.72
C GLY A 453 7.01 16.52 -12.84
N ILE A 454 7.31 16.84 -14.10
CA ILE A 454 6.82 16.16 -15.30
C ILE A 454 8.02 15.59 -16.04
N GLY A 455 8.10 14.26 -16.15
CA GLY A 455 9.26 13.57 -16.74
C GLY A 455 9.39 13.75 -18.25
N TRP A 456 8.28 13.81 -18.99
CA TRP A 456 8.29 14.14 -20.41
C TRP A 456 6.98 14.81 -20.88
N PRO A 457 7.04 15.91 -21.64
CA PRO A 457 8.23 16.72 -21.83
C PRO A 457 8.71 17.28 -20.47
N GLU A 458 10.01 17.28 -20.24
CA GLU A 458 10.59 17.71 -18.95
C GLU A 458 10.09 19.11 -18.57
N SER A 459 9.45 19.22 -17.40
CA SER A 459 8.90 20.48 -16.91
C SER A 459 8.60 20.43 -15.41
N ASP A 460 8.73 21.57 -14.73
CA ASP A 460 8.23 21.79 -13.35
C ASP A 460 6.98 22.67 -13.31
N ILE A 461 6.49 23.11 -14.48
CA ILE A 461 5.33 23.99 -14.55
C ILE A 461 4.12 23.23 -13.99
N ASN A 462 3.52 23.80 -12.94
CA ASN A 462 2.38 23.24 -12.20
C ASN A 462 2.64 21.89 -11.52
N ALA A 463 3.89 21.43 -11.47
CA ALA A 463 4.33 20.21 -10.78
C ALA A 463 5.60 20.54 -9.99
N THR A 464 5.46 21.29 -8.91
CA THR A 464 6.58 21.97 -8.25
C THR A 464 7.20 21.12 -7.15
N LYS A 465 8.53 21.10 -7.10
CA LYS A 465 9.26 20.40 -6.04
C LYS A 465 9.12 21.16 -4.71
N VAL A 466 8.78 20.43 -3.65
CA VAL A 466 8.80 20.93 -2.27
C VAL A 466 10.15 20.59 -1.67
N ASP A 467 11.05 21.57 -1.66
CA ASP A 467 12.45 21.43 -1.22
C ASP A 467 12.81 22.28 0.01
N GLY A 468 11.84 23.04 0.54
CA GLY A 468 12.03 23.94 1.67
C GLY A 468 12.81 25.22 1.35
N SER A 469 13.17 25.45 0.08
CA SER A 469 13.86 26.66 -0.36
C SER A 469 12.98 27.55 -1.21
N THR A 470 12.19 26.96 -2.10
CA THR A 470 11.30 27.68 -3.03
C THR A 470 9.83 27.49 -2.68
N VAL A 471 9.47 26.29 -2.23
CA VAL A 471 8.14 25.93 -1.76
C VAL A 471 8.28 25.05 -0.51
N GLU A 472 7.46 25.35 0.48
CA GLU A 472 7.22 24.51 1.65
C GLU A 472 5.81 23.90 1.61
N TRP A 473 5.59 22.83 2.37
CA TRP A 473 4.30 22.15 2.40
C TRP A 473 3.19 23.05 2.96
N THR A 474 3.47 23.78 4.03
CA THR A 474 2.45 24.47 4.85
C THR A 474 2.69 25.96 5.02
N GLU A 475 3.93 26.43 4.90
CA GLU A 475 4.26 27.86 5.03
C GLU A 475 4.57 28.49 3.66
N SER A 476 4.19 29.76 3.50
CA SER A 476 4.52 30.52 2.30
C SER A 476 5.97 30.99 2.33
N VAL A 477 6.65 30.93 1.20
CA VAL A 477 8.04 31.39 1.06
C VAL A 477 8.06 32.72 0.30
N GLY A 478 8.14 33.83 1.03
CA GLY A 478 8.06 35.18 0.45
C GLY A 478 6.66 35.46 -0.09
N GLU A 479 6.54 35.69 -1.40
CA GLU A 479 5.24 35.89 -2.09
C GLU A 479 4.68 34.59 -2.69
N THR A 480 5.43 33.49 -2.61
CA THR A 480 5.02 32.18 -3.12
C THR A 480 4.16 31.46 -2.07
N LEU A 481 2.95 31.06 -2.46
CA LEU A 481 2.07 30.26 -1.60
C LEU A 481 2.71 28.93 -1.22
N SER A 482 2.32 28.40 -0.05
CA SER A 482 2.64 27.02 0.32
C SER A 482 2.01 26.03 -0.66
N ALA A 483 2.53 24.80 -0.72
CA ALA A 483 1.94 23.74 -1.53
C ALA A 483 0.47 23.49 -1.12
N MET A 484 0.20 23.43 0.19
CA MET A 484 -1.14 23.25 0.74
C MET A 484 -2.09 24.37 0.32
N ASP A 485 -1.69 25.64 0.45
CA ASP A 485 -2.54 26.77 0.11
C ASP A 485 -2.85 26.80 -1.39
N ALA A 486 -1.84 26.59 -2.23
CA ALA A 486 -2.03 26.57 -3.69
C ALA A 486 -2.92 25.40 -4.14
N MET A 487 -2.79 24.22 -3.52
CA MET A 487 -3.69 23.09 -3.77
C MET A 487 -5.12 23.42 -3.32
N ASN A 488 -5.28 23.98 -2.12
CA ASN A 488 -6.59 24.39 -1.60
C ASN A 488 -7.25 25.48 -2.44
N GLU A 489 -6.47 26.41 -3.00
CA GLU A 489 -6.95 27.40 -3.96
C GLU A 489 -7.48 26.74 -5.24
N ALA A 490 -6.77 25.72 -5.76
CA ALA A 490 -7.20 24.96 -6.93
C ALA A 490 -8.44 24.08 -6.67
N LEU A 491 -8.65 23.67 -5.42
CA LEU A 491 -9.82 22.90 -4.98
C LEU A 491 -11.03 23.76 -4.58
N LYS A 492 -10.92 25.10 -4.65
CA LYS A 492 -12.02 25.99 -4.26
C LYS A 492 -13.31 25.68 -5.01
N GLY A 493 -14.37 25.46 -4.24
CA GLY A 493 -15.71 25.14 -4.76
C GLY A 493 -15.98 23.65 -4.90
N GLY A 494 -15.00 22.79 -4.59
CA GLY A 494 -15.21 21.35 -4.35
C GLY A 494 -15.37 21.01 -2.88
N ASP A 495 -15.51 19.71 -2.60
CA ASP A 495 -15.76 19.17 -1.27
C ASP A 495 -14.46 18.73 -0.56
N TRP A 496 -13.28 19.14 -1.02
CA TRP A 496 -12.02 18.61 -0.52
C TRP A 496 -11.04 19.71 -0.13
N GLN A 497 -10.37 19.54 1.02
CA GLN A 497 -9.37 20.47 1.51
C GLN A 497 -8.19 19.72 2.15
N TYR A 498 -6.97 20.15 1.82
CA TYR A 498 -5.75 19.74 2.51
C TYR A 498 -5.58 20.47 3.84
N LEU A 499 -5.22 19.71 4.86
CA LEU A 499 -4.87 20.14 6.20
C LEU A 499 -3.43 19.76 6.51
N ASP A 500 -2.78 20.58 7.34
CA ASP A 500 -1.44 20.32 7.84
C ASP A 500 -1.39 19.01 8.64
N ASN A 501 -0.49 18.11 8.24
CA ASN A 501 -0.21 16.86 8.94
C ASN A 501 1.29 16.70 9.26
N THR A 502 2.08 17.77 9.14
CA THR A 502 3.54 17.74 9.31
C THR A 502 3.96 17.33 10.73
N ALA A 503 3.10 17.58 11.73
CA ALA A 503 3.30 17.15 13.11
C ALA A 503 3.12 15.63 13.33
N SER A 504 2.30 14.97 12.51
CA SER A 504 1.98 13.54 12.62
C SER A 504 2.95 12.65 11.84
N GLY A 505 3.62 13.21 10.83
CA GLY A 505 4.59 12.51 9.99
C GLY A 505 4.16 12.39 8.53
N ASN A 506 4.37 11.21 7.93
CA ASN A 506 4.12 10.91 6.52
C ASN A 506 2.67 10.37 6.33
N PRO A 507 1.86 10.91 5.42
CA PRO A 507 2.13 12.01 4.48
C PRO A 507 2.09 13.41 5.12
N PRO A 508 2.79 14.40 4.53
CA PRO A 508 2.93 15.75 5.11
C PRO A 508 1.62 16.53 5.20
N LEU A 509 0.64 16.20 4.37
CA LEU A 509 -0.70 16.79 4.37
C LEU A 509 -1.74 15.68 4.49
N THR A 510 -2.88 15.99 5.08
CA THR A 510 -4.06 15.10 5.10
C THR A 510 -5.18 15.74 4.32
N LEU A 511 -5.98 14.93 3.63
CA LEU A 511 -7.13 15.42 2.90
C LEU A 511 -8.39 15.20 3.74
N LYS A 512 -9.27 16.20 3.77
CA LYS A 512 -10.55 16.12 4.46
C LYS A 512 -11.69 16.56 3.55
N LYS A 513 -12.79 15.80 3.59
CA LYS A 513 -14.03 16.20 2.91
C LYS A 513 -14.71 17.34 3.68
N THR A 514 -14.99 18.45 3.00
CA THR A 514 -15.61 19.66 3.55
C THR A 514 -17.12 19.62 3.36
N GLY A 515 -17.82 18.88 4.22
CA GLY A 515 -19.29 18.89 4.32
C GLY A 515 -19.98 17.74 3.59
#